data_AF-A0A2D6Q998-F1
#
_entry.id   AF-A0A2D6Q998-F1
#
_cell.length_a   1.000
_cell.length_b   1.000
_cell.length_c   1.000
_cell.angle_alpha   90.00
_cell.angle_beta   90.00
_cell.angle_gamma   90.00
#
_symmetry.space_group_name_H-M   'P 1'
#
loop_
_entity.id
_entity.type
_entity.pdbx_description
1 polymer ?
#
loop_
_entity_poly.entity_id
_entity_poly.type
_entity_poly.pdbx_seq_one_letter_code
_entity_poly.pdbx_strand_id
1 'polypeptide(L)'
;MFPRKINRIRKKFIIGIDETNNGMSIESSNPYYQNSTIVTGYMMEDPNRANYGSARYEGKGWAFGDGGNLERNLERGNEYLDEHPDFFYTLITKQATTKNPLPILKAEAITKITLQFLLKYPFLNTKNTYLIADEMDGPTISTDIHNNLRRNLHQSGLKDIPHTFKRNADKNVVAVRRADTIGYCLAGMHLFNKTKNWPRKSRMIPTESLIRLMDEFYYRNEGKYDPES
;
A
#
# COMPACT_ATOMS: atom_id res chain seq x y z
N MET A 1 -38.36 18.66 -24.30
CA MET A 1 -36.99 19.04 -23.86
C MET A 1 -36.52 17.95 -22.91
N PHE A 2 -35.69 17.02 -23.37
CA PHE A 2 -35.19 15.95 -22.48
C PHE A 2 -34.11 16.53 -21.56
N PRO A 3 -34.14 16.27 -20.24
CA PRO A 3 -33.06 16.69 -19.37
C PRO A 3 -31.79 15.93 -19.81
N ARG A 4 -30.75 16.69 -20.19
CA ARG A 4 -29.41 16.15 -20.42
C ARG A 4 -29.01 15.38 -19.16
N LYS A 5 -28.86 14.06 -19.27
CA LYS A 5 -28.16 13.27 -18.25
C LYS A 5 -26.78 13.90 -18.10
N ILE A 6 -26.56 14.60 -16.99
CA ILE A 6 -25.23 15.00 -16.56
C ILE A 6 -24.50 13.68 -16.30
N ASN A 7 -23.63 13.27 -17.23
CA ASN A 7 -22.68 12.20 -16.99
C ASN A 7 -21.76 12.68 -15.86
N ARG A 8 -22.14 12.43 -14.60
CA ARG A 8 -21.22 12.49 -13.47
C ARG A 8 -20.15 11.44 -13.78
N ILE A 9 -19.02 11.86 -14.32
CA ILE A 9 -17.83 11.03 -14.38
C ILE A 9 -17.56 10.64 -12.92
N ARG A 10 -17.83 9.37 -12.58
CA ARG A 10 -17.54 8.86 -11.23
C ARG A 10 -16.04 9.04 -11.02
N LYS A 11 -15.67 9.78 -9.96
CA LYS A 11 -14.28 9.93 -9.54
C LYS A 11 -13.65 8.55 -9.45
N LYS A 12 -12.51 8.38 -10.11
CA LYS A 12 -11.70 7.16 -10.03
C LYS A 12 -10.61 7.34 -9.00
N PHE A 13 -10.22 6.25 -8.36
CA PHE A 13 -9.19 6.22 -7.33
C PHE A 13 -8.16 5.16 -7.69
N ILE A 14 -6.90 5.51 -7.46
CA ILE A 14 -5.76 4.60 -7.58
C ILE A 14 -5.25 4.29 -6.18
N ILE A 15 -4.96 3.00 -5.95
CA ILE A 15 -4.13 2.57 -4.83
C ILE A 15 -2.80 2.12 -5.41
N GLY A 16 -1.75 2.90 -5.15
CA GLY A 16 -0.38 2.54 -5.47
C GLY A 16 0.20 1.67 -4.37
N ILE A 17 0.92 0.61 -4.75
CA ILE A 17 1.48 -0.37 -3.82
C ILE A 17 2.97 -0.53 -4.11
N ASP A 18 3.78 -0.52 -3.05
CA ASP A 18 5.20 -0.86 -3.12
C ASP A 18 5.65 -1.57 -1.82
N GLU A 19 6.83 -2.18 -1.86
CA GLU A 19 7.49 -2.74 -0.70
C GLU A 19 8.86 -2.12 -0.42
N THR A 20 9.19 -2.05 0.86
CA THR A 20 10.51 -1.63 1.33
C THR A 20 11.14 -2.72 2.19
N ASN A 21 12.48 -2.73 2.20
CA ASN A 21 13.30 -3.66 2.97
C ASN A 21 13.18 -5.12 2.52
N ASN A 22 12.91 -5.31 1.22
CA ASN A 22 12.86 -6.60 0.58
C ASN A 22 14.30 -7.04 0.25
N GLY A 23 14.83 -8.06 0.94
CA GLY A 23 16.19 -8.54 0.70
C GLY A 23 17.30 -7.96 1.59
N MET A 24 16.98 -7.50 2.81
CA MET A 24 17.96 -7.18 3.86
C MET A 24 18.85 -5.95 3.59
N SER A 25 18.46 -5.03 2.70
CA SER A 25 19.29 -3.86 2.36
C SER A 25 19.48 -2.88 3.52
N ILE A 26 18.62 -2.92 4.53
CA ILE A 26 18.82 -2.18 5.78
C ILE A 26 19.19 -3.20 6.86
N GLU A 27 20.48 -3.52 6.98
CA GLU A 27 21.00 -4.24 8.14
C GLU A 27 20.69 -3.42 9.40
N SER A 28 19.59 -3.80 10.06
CA SER A 28 19.08 -3.10 11.20
C SER A 28 19.90 -3.45 12.44
N SER A 29 20.57 -2.44 13.02
CA SER A 29 21.09 -2.53 14.38
C SER A 29 19.99 -2.44 15.45
N ASN A 30 18.71 -2.33 15.06
CA ASN A 30 17.58 -2.33 15.99
C ASN A 30 17.29 -3.78 16.45
N PRO A 31 17.51 -4.10 17.75
CA PRO A 31 17.36 -5.45 18.27
C PRO A 31 15.91 -5.92 18.32
N TYR A 32 14.93 -5.01 18.19
CA TYR A 32 13.50 -5.34 18.29
C TYR A 32 12.91 -5.82 16.96
N TYR A 33 13.46 -5.41 15.83
CA TYR A 33 12.94 -5.74 14.51
C TYR A 33 14.08 -5.90 13.51
N GLN A 34 14.56 -7.14 13.42
CA GLN A 34 15.42 -7.59 12.34
C GLN A 34 14.52 -8.11 11.21
N ASN A 35 14.64 -7.55 10.00
CA ASN A 35 14.20 -8.19 8.76
C ASN A 35 12.68 -8.37 8.59
N SER A 36 11.92 -7.26 8.60
CA SER A 36 10.54 -7.26 8.09
C SER A 36 10.45 -6.50 6.77
N THR A 37 9.79 -7.10 5.79
CA THR A 37 9.38 -6.41 4.57
C THR A 37 8.15 -5.58 4.90
N ILE A 38 8.18 -4.29 4.56
CA ILE A 38 7.06 -3.38 4.75
C ILE A 38 6.33 -3.29 3.42
N VAL A 39 5.07 -3.68 3.38
CA VAL A 39 4.21 -3.48 2.21
C VAL A 39 3.33 -2.28 2.50
N THR A 40 3.33 -1.30 1.61
CA THR A 40 2.66 -0.02 1.80
C THR A 40 1.70 0.21 0.63
N GLY A 41 0.52 0.75 0.94
CA GLY A 41 -0.39 1.28 -0.06
C GLY A 41 -0.74 2.72 0.20
N TYR A 42 -0.81 3.51 -0.87
CA TYR A 42 -1.21 4.91 -0.85
C TYR A 42 -2.35 5.14 -1.83
N MET A 43 -3.41 5.82 -1.37
CA MET A 43 -4.60 6.09 -2.16
C MET A 43 -4.67 7.56 -2.57
N MET A 44 -5.06 7.81 -3.82
CA MET A 44 -5.38 9.14 -4.31
C MET A 44 -6.47 9.10 -5.38
N GLU A 45 -7.16 10.23 -5.56
CA GLU A 45 -8.02 10.43 -6.73
C GLU A 45 -7.16 10.38 -8.01
N ASP A 46 -7.65 9.70 -9.04
CA ASP A 46 -7.02 9.63 -10.35
C ASP A 46 -7.65 10.67 -11.28
N PRO A 47 -7.02 11.84 -11.49
CA PRO A 47 -7.59 12.94 -12.26
C PRO A 47 -7.56 12.73 -13.80
N ASN A 48 -7.32 11.50 -14.27
CA ASN A 48 -7.05 11.11 -15.67
C ASN A 48 -5.64 11.49 -16.14
N ARG A 49 -4.80 10.47 -16.38
CA ARG A 49 -3.48 10.50 -17.07
C ARG A 49 -2.37 11.39 -16.47
N ALA A 50 -2.68 12.39 -15.64
CA ALA A 50 -1.70 13.32 -15.05
C ALA A 50 -0.77 12.69 -13.99
N ASN A 51 -1.10 11.49 -13.49
CA ASN A 51 -0.27 10.75 -12.52
C ASN A 51 0.81 9.86 -13.16
N TYR A 52 0.93 9.91 -14.50
CA TYR A 52 2.01 9.28 -15.26
C TYR A 52 3.01 10.34 -15.70
N GLY A 53 3.94 10.73 -14.82
CA GLY A 53 4.82 11.85 -15.11
C GLY A 53 5.91 12.12 -14.08
N SER A 54 6.95 12.80 -14.57
CA SER A 54 8.18 13.19 -13.89
C SER A 54 7.99 14.34 -12.90
N ALA A 55 6.99 14.28 -12.00
CA ALA A 55 7.12 15.06 -10.77
C ALA A 55 8.49 14.71 -10.18
N ARG A 56 9.32 15.73 -9.91
CA ARG A 56 10.73 15.61 -9.48
C ARG A 56 10.85 14.43 -8.52
N TYR A 57 11.60 13.39 -8.90
CA TYR A 57 11.73 12.20 -8.07
C TYR A 57 12.34 12.62 -6.74
N GLU A 58 11.51 12.78 -5.72
CA GLU A 58 11.92 12.85 -4.32
C GLU A 58 12.33 11.43 -3.94
N GLY A 59 13.51 11.03 -4.42
CA GLY A 59 14.02 9.69 -4.19
C GLY A 59 14.14 9.40 -2.71
N LYS A 60 14.11 8.11 -2.36
CA LYS A 60 14.24 7.58 -0.99
C LYS A 60 15.28 8.34 -0.13
N GLY A 61 16.42 8.68 -0.73
CA GLY A 61 17.51 9.42 -0.07
C GLY A 61 17.19 10.85 0.39
N TRP A 62 16.05 11.44 0.02
CA TRP A 62 15.65 12.76 0.51
C TRP A 62 15.30 12.77 2.00
N ALA A 63 14.63 11.72 2.48
CA ALA A 63 14.21 11.59 3.87
C ALA A 63 15.32 10.99 4.78
N PHE A 64 16.02 9.96 4.30
CA PHE A 64 17.05 9.24 5.08
C PHE A 64 18.33 8.97 4.28
N GLY A 65 18.93 10.01 3.70
CA GLY A 65 20.19 9.90 2.95
C GLY A 65 21.43 9.69 3.81
N ASP A 66 22.50 9.17 3.19
CA ASP A 66 23.79 8.91 3.81
C ASP A 66 24.44 10.24 4.28
N GLY A 67 24.54 10.44 5.60
CA GLY A 67 25.23 11.58 6.20
C GLY A 67 24.35 12.69 6.80
N GLY A 68 23.04 12.48 6.94
CA GLY A 68 22.13 13.44 7.59
C GLY A 68 22.14 13.40 9.13
N ASN A 69 21.81 14.53 9.77
CA ASN A 69 21.45 14.58 11.19
C ASN A 69 20.18 13.75 11.41
N LEU A 70 20.23 12.74 12.28
CA LEU A 70 19.11 11.85 12.59
C LEU A 70 17.83 12.61 12.94
N GLU A 71 17.93 13.66 13.77
CA GLU A 71 16.78 14.47 14.18
C GLU A 71 16.08 15.10 12.96
N ARG A 72 16.87 15.67 12.05
CA ARG A 72 16.35 16.28 10.81
C ARG A 72 15.75 15.24 9.85
N ASN A 73 16.32 14.05 9.79
CA ASN A 73 15.77 12.96 8.98
C ASN A 73 14.44 12.47 9.56
N LEU A 74 14.32 12.40 10.89
CA LEU A 74 13.06 12.09 11.56
C LEU A 74 12.02 13.17 11.34
N GLU A 75 12.40 14.46 11.39
CA GLU A 75 11.53 15.59 11.09
C GLU A 75 10.95 15.50 9.68
N ARG A 76 11.82 15.38 8.65
CA ARG A 76 11.39 15.20 7.25
C ARG A 76 10.52 13.98 7.03
N GLY A 77 10.86 12.86 7.68
CA GLY A 77 10.05 11.65 7.63
C GLY A 77 8.64 11.89 8.20
N ASN A 78 8.54 12.61 9.33
CA ASN A 78 7.24 12.96 9.89
C ASN A 78 6.45 13.92 8.99
N GLU A 79 7.08 14.98 8.49
CA GLU A 79 6.48 15.95 7.55
C GLU A 79 5.88 15.23 6.35
N TYR A 80 6.64 14.34 5.70
CA TYR A 80 6.17 13.60 4.54
C TYR A 80 4.96 12.71 4.85
N LEU A 81 4.98 12.02 5.99
CA LEU A 81 3.87 11.17 6.43
C LEU A 81 2.62 11.98 6.80
N ASP A 82 2.78 13.20 7.29
CA ASP A 82 1.67 14.10 7.62
C ASP A 82 1.06 14.74 6.37
N GLU A 83 1.87 15.08 5.37
CA GLU A 83 1.40 15.57 4.06
C GLU A 83 0.66 14.50 3.26
N HIS A 84 0.96 13.22 3.50
CA HIS A 84 0.41 12.09 2.76
C HIS A 84 -0.36 11.11 3.66
N PRO A 85 -1.46 11.51 4.31
CA PRO A 85 -2.10 10.71 5.35
C PRO A 85 -2.90 9.51 4.82
N ASP A 86 -3.22 9.46 3.53
CA ASP A 86 -4.07 8.44 2.91
C ASP A 86 -3.31 7.15 2.56
N PHE A 87 -2.63 6.59 3.56
CA PHE A 87 -1.89 5.34 3.44
C PHE A 87 -2.28 4.30 4.49
N PHE A 88 -1.99 3.05 4.16
CA PHE A 88 -1.95 1.94 5.10
C PHE A 88 -0.74 1.07 4.81
N TYR A 89 -0.24 0.37 5.81
CA TYR A 89 0.90 -0.53 5.66
C TYR A 89 0.76 -1.77 6.53
N THR A 90 1.44 -2.85 6.15
CA THR A 90 1.55 -4.09 6.92
C THR A 90 2.97 -4.62 6.86
N LEU A 91 3.30 -5.49 7.80
CA LEU A 91 4.61 -6.11 7.90
C LEU A 91 4.54 -7.59 7.54
N ILE A 92 5.51 -8.03 6.75
CA ILE A 92 5.82 -9.44 6.53
C ILE A 92 7.07 -9.74 7.36
N THR A 93 6.89 -10.48 8.44
CA THR A 93 7.98 -10.83 9.36
C THR A 93 8.73 -12.08 8.87
N LYS A 94 10.00 -12.22 9.25
CA LYS A 94 10.77 -13.45 9.00
C LYS A 94 10.06 -14.72 9.51
N GLN A 95 9.37 -14.64 10.64
CA GLN A 95 8.57 -15.76 11.19
C GLN A 95 7.37 -16.12 10.30
N ALA A 96 6.77 -15.16 9.60
CA ALA A 96 5.73 -15.46 8.62
C ALA A 96 6.33 -16.19 7.42
N THR A 97 7.51 -15.77 6.95
CA THR A 97 8.19 -16.39 5.79
C THR A 97 8.67 -17.82 6.04
N THR A 98 8.81 -18.27 7.29
CA THR A 98 9.09 -19.68 7.60
C THR A 98 7.85 -20.57 7.47
N LYS A 99 6.65 -20.00 7.55
CA LYS A 99 5.38 -20.74 7.50
C LYS A 99 4.75 -20.71 6.10
N ASN A 100 4.87 -19.58 5.41
CA ASN A 100 4.25 -19.37 4.10
C ASN A 100 5.27 -18.77 3.11
N PRO A 101 5.21 -19.17 1.83
CA PRO A 101 5.99 -18.54 0.76
C PRO A 101 5.77 -17.02 0.67
N LEU A 102 6.85 -16.27 0.43
CA LEU A 102 6.82 -14.81 0.28
C LEU A 102 5.79 -14.31 -0.76
N PRO A 103 5.60 -14.96 -1.93
CA PRO A 103 4.59 -14.51 -2.89
C PRO A 103 3.16 -14.51 -2.33
N ILE A 104 2.83 -15.50 -1.50
CA ILE A 104 1.53 -15.60 -0.83
C ILE A 104 1.38 -14.46 0.19
N LEU A 105 2.41 -14.26 1.02
CA LEU A 105 2.39 -13.22 2.05
C LEU A 105 2.28 -11.80 1.47
N LYS A 106 2.94 -11.54 0.33
CA LYS A 106 2.80 -10.28 -0.41
C LYS A 106 1.40 -10.11 -0.98
N ALA A 107 0.84 -11.12 -1.63
CA ALA A 107 -0.53 -11.08 -2.13
C ALA A 107 -1.56 -10.83 -1.01
N GLU A 108 -1.39 -11.48 0.14
CA GLU A 108 -2.21 -11.22 1.33
C GLU A 108 -2.06 -9.79 1.83
N ALA A 109 -0.84 -9.26 1.91
CA ALA A 109 -0.58 -7.90 2.34
C ALA A 109 -1.30 -6.86 1.47
N ILE A 110 -1.21 -7.02 0.14
CA ILE A 110 -1.90 -6.16 -0.83
C ILE A 110 -3.42 -6.24 -0.64
N THR A 111 -3.94 -7.45 -0.41
CA THR A 111 -5.38 -7.66 -0.17
C THR A 111 -5.84 -6.98 1.10
N LYS A 112 -5.11 -7.14 2.21
CA LYS A 112 -5.38 -6.50 3.51
C LYS A 112 -5.44 -4.98 3.37
N ILE A 113 -4.44 -4.39 2.71
CA ILE A 113 -4.37 -2.94 2.45
C ILE A 113 -5.59 -2.49 1.63
N THR A 114 -5.93 -3.21 0.57
CA THR A 114 -7.08 -2.90 -0.28
C THR A 114 -8.39 -2.92 0.51
N LEU A 115 -8.62 -3.97 1.30
CA LEU A 115 -9.80 -4.07 2.17
C LEU A 115 -9.86 -2.93 3.18
N GLN A 116 -8.72 -2.59 3.81
CA GLN A 116 -8.65 -1.51 4.78
C GLN A 116 -9.02 -0.15 4.18
N PHE A 117 -8.59 0.14 2.94
CA PHE A 117 -9.02 1.33 2.22
C PHE A 117 -10.53 1.34 1.98
N LEU A 118 -11.09 0.25 1.47
CA LEU A 118 -12.53 0.15 1.22
C LEU A 118 -13.35 0.29 2.51
N LEU A 119 -12.90 -0.32 3.61
CA LEU A 119 -13.50 -0.20 4.94
C LEU A 119 -13.47 1.25 5.45
N LYS A 120 -12.30 1.90 5.35
CA LYS A 120 -12.11 3.28 5.85
C LYS A 120 -12.86 4.32 5.03
N TYR A 121 -12.92 4.17 3.70
CA TYR A 121 -13.44 5.18 2.78
C TYR A 121 -14.70 4.66 2.05
N PRO A 122 -15.92 4.98 2.54
CA PRO A 122 -17.19 4.42 2.04
C PRO A 122 -17.52 4.77 0.58
N PHE A 123 -16.87 5.79 0.02
CA PHE A 123 -17.05 6.17 -1.38
C PHE A 123 -16.21 5.31 -2.35
N LEU A 124 -15.29 4.47 -1.85
CA LEU A 124 -14.54 3.52 -2.65
C LEU A 124 -15.34 2.24 -2.86
N ASN A 125 -15.28 1.70 -4.07
CA ASN A 125 -15.86 0.41 -4.44
C ASN A 125 -15.09 -0.20 -5.62
N THR A 126 -15.47 -1.41 -6.01
CA THR A 126 -14.77 -2.16 -7.08
C THR A 126 -14.89 -1.51 -8.46
N LYS A 127 -15.91 -0.68 -8.70
CA LYS A 127 -16.13 -0.01 -9.99
C LYS A 127 -15.32 1.28 -10.16
N ASN A 128 -14.87 1.90 -9.06
CA ASN A 128 -14.16 3.18 -9.10
C ASN A 128 -12.74 3.13 -8.54
N THR A 129 -12.27 1.98 -8.07
CA THR A 129 -10.94 1.80 -7.48
C THR A 129 -10.13 0.83 -8.35
N TYR A 130 -8.86 1.13 -8.57
CA TYR A 130 -7.93 0.20 -9.22
C TYR A 130 -6.57 0.18 -8.52
N LEU A 131 -5.86 -0.94 -8.62
CA LEU A 131 -4.58 -1.17 -7.96
C LEU A 131 -3.44 -1.12 -8.99
N ILE A 132 -2.33 -0.48 -8.63
CA ILE A 132 -1.06 -0.60 -9.36
C ILE A 132 0.03 -0.94 -8.35
N ALA A 133 0.76 -2.01 -8.62
CA ALA A 133 1.95 -2.38 -7.87
C ALA A 133 3.20 -2.28 -8.76
N ASP A 134 4.36 -1.99 -8.15
CA ASP A 134 5.64 -2.21 -8.84
C ASP A 134 5.91 -3.72 -9.03
N GLU A 135 6.83 -4.04 -9.94
CA GLU A 135 7.33 -5.40 -10.09
C GLU A 135 8.15 -5.80 -8.86
N MET A 136 7.63 -6.75 -8.09
CA MET A 136 8.18 -7.25 -6.84
C MET A 136 9.03 -8.49 -7.08
N ASP A 137 10.30 -8.48 -6.63
CA ASP A 137 11.23 -9.62 -6.73
C ASP A 137 11.46 -10.18 -8.14
N GLY A 138 11.28 -9.35 -9.16
CA GLY A 138 11.41 -9.74 -10.56
C GLY A 138 10.15 -10.43 -11.14
N PRO A 139 10.18 -10.73 -12.45
CA PRO A 139 8.97 -11.02 -13.22
C PRO A 139 8.28 -12.34 -12.83
N THR A 140 9.06 -13.39 -12.54
CA THR A 140 8.51 -14.70 -12.16
C THR A 140 7.77 -14.62 -10.82
N ILE A 141 8.41 -14.05 -9.80
CA ILE A 141 7.81 -13.91 -8.47
C ILE A 141 6.62 -12.95 -8.51
N SER A 142 6.72 -11.85 -9.25
CA SER A 142 5.59 -10.94 -9.50
C SER A 142 4.38 -11.64 -10.12
N THR A 143 4.60 -12.60 -11.01
CA THR A 143 3.52 -13.39 -11.61
C THR A 143 2.84 -14.26 -10.55
N ASP A 144 3.60 -14.91 -9.68
CA ASP A 144 3.04 -15.71 -8.58
C ASP A 144 2.28 -14.85 -7.57
N ILE A 145 2.82 -13.67 -7.23
CA ILE A 145 2.12 -12.69 -6.37
C ILE A 145 0.79 -12.29 -7.02
N HIS A 146 0.80 -11.96 -8.31
CA HIS A 146 -0.38 -11.53 -9.04
C HIS A 146 -1.47 -12.63 -9.08
N ASN A 147 -1.08 -13.88 -9.31
CA ASN A 147 -2.01 -15.02 -9.30
C ASN A 147 -2.66 -15.22 -7.92
N ASN A 148 -1.86 -15.15 -6.86
CA ASN A 148 -2.37 -15.24 -5.48
C ASN A 148 -3.24 -14.02 -5.12
N LEU A 149 -2.88 -12.83 -5.57
CA LEU A 149 -3.67 -11.61 -5.36
C LEU A 149 -5.05 -11.75 -5.99
N ARG A 150 -5.12 -12.22 -7.24
CA ARG A 150 -6.39 -12.45 -7.93
C ARG A 150 -7.29 -13.42 -7.16
N ARG A 151 -6.71 -14.50 -6.63
CA ARG A 151 -7.43 -15.46 -5.78
C ARG A 151 -7.95 -14.81 -4.50
N ASN A 152 -7.11 -14.07 -3.79
CA ASN A 152 -7.47 -13.42 -2.54
C ASN A 152 -8.56 -12.35 -2.74
N LEU A 153 -8.43 -11.51 -3.78
CA LEU A 153 -9.45 -10.53 -4.15
C LEU A 153 -10.77 -11.21 -4.48
N HIS A 154 -10.74 -12.33 -5.22
CA HIS A 154 -11.96 -13.09 -5.50
C HIS A 154 -12.62 -13.61 -4.22
N GLN A 155 -11.85 -14.23 -3.33
CA GLN A 155 -12.36 -14.75 -2.05
C GLN A 155 -12.89 -13.63 -1.14
N SER A 156 -12.37 -12.41 -1.26
CA SER A 156 -12.77 -11.24 -0.48
C SER A 156 -13.96 -10.47 -1.08
N GLY A 157 -14.59 -10.98 -2.15
CA GLY A 157 -15.68 -10.27 -2.84
C GLY A 157 -15.21 -9.07 -3.69
N LEU A 158 -13.91 -8.94 -3.95
CA LEU A 158 -13.27 -7.84 -4.69
C LEU A 158 -12.84 -8.25 -6.10
N LYS A 159 -13.43 -9.31 -6.67
CA LYS A 159 -13.04 -9.90 -7.96
C LYS A 159 -12.98 -8.93 -9.13
N ASP A 160 -13.77 -7.86 -9.08
CA ASP A 160 -13.92 -6.89 -10.17
C ASP A 160 -12.96 -5.69 -10.04
N ILE A 161 -12.13 -5.62 -9.00
CA ILE A 161 -11.11 -4.56 -8.87
C ILE A 161 -10.04 -4.75 -9.94
N PRO A 162 -9.85 -3.79 -10.87
CA PRO A 162 -8.76 -3.83 -11.83
C PRO A 162 -7.43 -3.70 -11.10
N HIS A 163 -6.47 -4.56 -11.43
CA HIS A 163 -5.14 -4.55 -10.82
C HIS A 163 -4.06 -4.94 -11.83
N THR A 164 -2.86 -4.40 -11.66
CA THR A 164 -1.72 -4.67 -12.54
C THR A 164 -0.39 -4.49 -11.81
N PHE A 165 0.61 -5.27 -12.22
CA PHE A 165 2.01 -5.12 -11.82
C PHE A 165 2.75 -4.51 -13.00
N LYS A 166 3.52 -3.45 -12.74
CA LYS A 166 4.28 -2.75 -13.78
C LYS A 166 5.71 -2.53 -13.31
N ARG A 167 6.68 -2.94 -14.10
CA ARG A 167 8.10 -2.67 -13.80
C ARG A 167 8.39 -1.18 -13.76
N ASN A 168 9.09 -0.73 -12.71
CA ASN A 168 9.35 0.68 -12.43
C ASN A 168 8.05 1.50 -12.26
N ALA A 169 7.02 0.93 -11.63
CA ALA A 169 5.80 1.68 -11.36
C ALA A 169 6.06 2.85 -10.39
N ASP A 170 6.97 2.70 -9.44
CA ASP A 170 7.47 3.76 -8.54
C ASP A 170 7.97 5.01 -9.30
N LYS A 171 8.62 4.81 -10.45
CA LYS A 171 9.12 5.92 -11.29
C LYS A 171 8.01 6.56 -12.10
N ASN A 172 6.99 5.79 -12.50
CA ASN A 172 6.03 6.20 -13.52
C ASN A 172 4.62 6.46 -12.99
N VAL A 173 4.32 6.13 -11.74
CA VAL A 173 2.99 6.24 -11.14
C VAL A 173 3.11 6.91 -9.79
N VAL A 174 2.57 8.13 -9.68
CA VAL A 174 2.69 8.97 -8.47
C VAL A 174 2.22 8.23 -7.21
N ALA A 175 1.12 7.49 -7.28
CA ALA A 175 0.59 6.74 -6.14
C ALA A 175 1.57 5.66 -5.65
N VAL A 176 2.22 4.95 -6.58
CA VAL A 176 3.21 3.90 -6.23
C VAL A 176 4.46 4.55 -5.64
N ARG A 177 4.95 5.64 -6.24
CA ARG A 177 6.07 6.42 -5.70
C ARG A 177 5.84 6.89 -4.26
N ARG A 178 4.63 7.36 -3.97
CA ARG A 178 4.25 7.78 -2.62
C ARG A 178 4.22 6.59 -1.68
N ALA A 179 3.66 5.45 -2.09
CA ALA A 179 3.68 4.23 -1.29
C ALA A 179 5.12 3.78 -0.97
N ASP A 180 6.01 3.83 -1.95
CA ASP A 180 7.44 3.53 -1.81
C ASP A 180 8.13 4.47 -0.80
N THR A 181 7.93 5.78 -0.97
CA THR A 181 8.54 6.81 -0.13
C THR A 181 8.01 6.74 1.32
N ILE A 182 6.71 6.49 1.49
CA ILE A 182 6.10 6.23 2.80
C ILE A 182 6.71 4.99 3.45
N GLY A 183 6.82 3.88 2.72
CA GLY A 183 7.45 2.65 3.20
C GLY A 183 8.89 2.89 3.67
N TYR A 184 9.64 3.67 2.91
CA TYR A 184 11.00 4.08 3.26
C TYR A 184 11.05 4.99 4.50
N CYS A 185 10.13 5.95 4.64
CA CYS A 185 10.06 6.79 5.83
C CYS A 185 9.71 5.97 7.09
N LEU A 186 8.74 5.07 7.00
CA LEU A 186 8.37 4.16 8.09
C LEU A 186 9.55 3.28 8.50
N ALA A 187 10.28 2.71 7.53
CA ALA A 187 11.49 1.94 7.78
C ALA A 187 12.57 2.79 8.44
N GLY A 188 12.93 3.94 7.87
CA GLY A 188 13.96 4.82 8.38
C GLY A 188 13.67 5.26 9.81
N MET A 189 12.48 5.80 10.06
CA MET A 189 12.07 6.23 11.40
C MET A 189 12.14 5.08 12.42
N HIS A 190 11.67 3.88 12.07
CA HIS A 190 11.66 2.77 13.01
C HIS A 190 13.07 2.18 13.25
N LEU A 191 13.85 2.01 12.18
CA LEU A 191 15.16 1.36 12.23
C LEU A 191 16.23 2.29 12.82
N PHE A 192 16.22 3.58 12.48
CA PHE A 192 17.19 4.54 13.01
C PHE A 192 16.87 5.04 14.43
N ASN A 193 15.58 5.13 14.80
CA ASN A 193 15.18 5.57 16.15
C ASN A 193 15.24 4.43 17.20
N LYS A 194 15.52 3.18 16.79
CA LYS A 194 15.62 1.99 17.66
C LYS A 194 14.41 1.79 18.60
N THR A 195 13.23 2.28 18.19
CA THR A 195 12.01 2.18 19.00
C THR A 195 11.32 0.84 18.80
N LYS A 196 10.62 0.36 19.83
CA LYS A 196 9.73 -0.83 19.72
C LYS A 196 8.47 -0.56 18.89
N ASN A 197 8.00 0.69 18.87
CA ASN A 197 6.76 1.05 18.22
C ASN A 197 6.99 1.43 16.76
N TRP A 198 6.09 0.97 15.89
CA TRP A 198 6.05 1.43 14.50
C TRP A 198 5.43 2.84 14.42
N PRO A 199 5.98 3.74 13.59
CA PRO A 199 5.40 5.07 13.36
C PRO A 199 3.99 4.96 12.79
N ARG A 200 3.10 5.92 13.14
CA ARG A 200 1.72 5.98 12.63
C ARG A 200 0.97 4.65 12.80
N LYS A 201 1.04 4.04 13.98
CA LYS A 201 0.39 2.76 14.33
C LYS A 201 -1.09 2.66 13.93
N SER A 202 -1.83 3.77 13.90
CA SER A 202 -3.23 3.83 13.43
C SER A 202 -3.41 3.51 11.92
N ARG A 203 -2.32 3.57 11.14
CA ARG A 203 -2.25 3.19 9.73
C ARG A 203 -1.67 1.78 9.52
N MET A 204 -1.24 1.12 10.59
CA MET A 204 -0.71 -0.23 10.53
C MET A 204 -1.85 -1.25 10.54
N ILE A 205 -1.86 -2.15 9.57
CA ILE A 205 -2.76 -3.30 9.54
C ILE A 205 -2.05 -4.49 10.20
N PRO A 206 -2.66 -5.15 11.20
CA PRO A 206 -2.04 -6.30 11.86
C PRO A 206 -1.80 -7.48 10.91
N THR A 207 -0.70 -8.20 11.10
CA THR A 207 -0.31 -9.32 10.20
C THR A 207 -1.34 -10.47 10.17
N GLU A 208 -2.08 -10.72 11.26
CA GLU A 208 -3.06 -11.83 11.39
C GLU A 208 -4.47 -11.48 10.88
N SER A 209 -4.64 -10.39 10.12
CA SER A 209 -5.95 -9.76 9.95
C SER A 209 -6.77 -10.14 8.70
N LEU A 210 -6.33 -11.04 7.80
CA LEU A 210 -7.03 -11.18 6.51
C LEU A 210 -8.46 -11.69 6.68
N ILE A 211 -8.65 -12.79 7.39
CA ILE A 211 -9.98 -13.37 7.66
C ILE A 211 -10.87 -12.35 8.38
N ARG A 212 -10.34 -11.69 9.42
CA ARG A 212 -11.08 -10.65 10.16
C ARG A 212 -11.53 -9.50 9.25
N LEU A 213 -10.65 -9.01 8.37
CA LEU A 213 -10.98 -7.93 7.43
C LEU A 213 -12.00 -8.39 6.38
N MET A 214 -11.92 -9.64 5.94
CA MET A 214 -12.92 -10.23 5.04
C MET A 214 -14.29 -10.29 5.72
N ASP A 215 -14.35 -10.76 6.97
CA ASP A 215 -15.58 -10.80 7.76
C ASP A 215 -16.15 -9.39 7.95
N GLU A 216 -15.34 -8.43 8.41
CA GLU A 216 -15.75 -7.02 8.56
C GLU A 216 -16.30 -6.43 7.25
N PHE A 217 -15.65 -6.70 6.12
CA PHE A 217 -16.08 -6.22 4.81
C PHE A 217 -17.38 -6.89 4.35
N TYR A 218 -17.51 -8.20 4.56
CA TYR A 218 -18.70 -8.97 4.23
C TYR A 218 -19.91 -8.50 5.03
N TYR A 219 -19.79 -8.38 6.36
CA TYR A 219 -20.88 -7.93 7.23
C TYR A 219 -21.24 -6.46 7.05
N ARG A 220 -20.32 -5.61 6.57
CA ARG A 220 -20.66 -4.25 6.15
C ARG A 220 -21.60 -4.24 4.93
N ASN A 221 -21.46 -5.19 4.03
CA ASN A 221 -22.32 -5.31 2.84
C ASN A 221 -23.66 -5.99 3.14
N GLU A 222 -23.75 -6.85 4.15
CA GLU A 222 -25.03 -7.37 4.66
C GLU A 222 -25.81 -6.33 5.50
N GLY A 223 -25.18 -5.19 5.82
CA GLY A 223 -25.77 -4.07 6.55
C GLY A 223 -25.70 -2.74 5.79
N LYS A 224 -26.40 -2.63 4.65
CA LYS A 224 -26.69 -1.37 3.92
C LYS A 224 -25.48 -0.54 3.45
N TYR A 225 -25.09 -0.69 2.19
CA TYR A 225 -24.89 0.45 1.29
C TYR A 225 -24.85 -0.02 -0.17
N ASP A 226 -25.99 -0.01 -0.84
CA ASP A 226 -26.02 0.04 -2.29
C ASP A 226 -26.32 1.49 -2.70
N PRO A 227 -25.35 2.22 -3.29
CA PRO A 227 -25.59 3.57 -3.81
C PRO A 227 -26.46 3.58 -5.07
N GLU A 228 -26.88 2.42 -5.56
CA GLU A 228 -27.74 2.21 -6.73
C GLU A 228 -28.98 1.31 -6.45
N SER A 229 -29.28 0.92 -5.20
CA SER A 229 -30.57 0.29 -4.81
C SER A 229 -31.60 1.31 -4.38
#